data_AF-X6LV12-F1
#
_entry.id   AF-X6LV12-F1
#
_cell.length_a   1.000
_cell.length_b   1.000
_cell.length_c   1.000
_cell.angle_alpha   90.00
_cell.angle_beta   90.00
_cell.angle_gamma   90.00
#
_symmetry.space_group_name_H-M   'P 1'
#
loop_
_entity.id
_entity.type
_entity.pdbx_description
1 polymer ?
#
loop_
_entity_poly.entity_id
_entity_poly.type
_entity_poly.pdbx_seq_one_letter_code
_entity_poly.pdbx_strand_id
1 'polypeptide(L)'
;MADEQVLNKTLQSGFYHLKFSHLIDAPFALSNLFGMQDPKWTKVQSVMIQRLQWTIQETIPTDDVLCEVNESFQQNLNALHRYNLVKEYQNVVDYVVTVGWTRVLLSFYDNCYFKVVFIIITIIFKNWKVLLQAINDKNESMQQMKQIFLSSAMTKIIPLFGASGVLEKHAHLYCPTMRYEAQFPFSWNFHVWCFDKISNTMKLPLPSGNMTHVQQDKIVISSNEDVEESANRLKDILQTRNEPFTLLNKCNPQSCEYYTKDVIRGKYHMYIKLKGDDQLCACIKGIVFCMVWLVSGKNNRIHIPMIES
;
A
#
# COMPACT_ATOMS: atom_id res chain seq x y z
N MET A 1 -23.38 -2.05 17.07
CA MET A 1 -23.73 -3.47 17.22
C MET A 1 -24.29 -4.11 15.95
N ALA A 2 -25.50 -3.78 15.46
CA ALA A 2 -26.05 -4.41 14.24
C ALA A 2 -25.24 -4.06 12.97
N ASP A 3 -24.89 -2.79 12.77
CA ASP A 3 -24.12 -2.33 11.60
C ASP A 3 -22.68 -2.88 11.57
N GLU A 4 -22.04 -3.00 12.74
CA GLU A 4 -20.71 -3.59 12.88
C GLU A 4 -20.71 -5.09 12.54
N GLN A 5 -21.78 -5.81 12.89
CA GLN A 5 -21.92 -7.22 12.57
C GLN A 5 -22.05 -7.45 11.05
N VAL A 6 -22.79 -6.58 10.36
CA VAL A 6 -22.94 -6.61 8.89
C VAL A 6 -21.61 -6.25 8.20
N LEU A 7 -20.92 -5.21 8.67
CA LEU A 7 -19.59 -4.84 8.15
C LEU A 7 -18.57 -5.96 8.35
N ASN A 8 -18.58 -6.62 9.51
CA ASN A 8 -17.67 -7.73 9.78
C ASN A 8 -17.99 -8.94 8.90
N LYS A 9 -19.28 -9.29 8.71
CA LYS A 9 -19.71 -10.39 7.83
C LYS A 9 -19.28 -10.17 6.37
N THR A 10 -19.49 -8.96 5.85
CA THR A 10 -19.11 -8.62 4.47
C THR A 10 -17.60 -8.51 4.31
N LEU A 11 -16.86 -8.05 5.32
CA LEU A 11 -15.40 -8.07 5.35
C LEU A 11 -14.85 -9.51 5.33
N GLN A 12 -15.44 -10.41 6.12
CA GLN A 12 -15.10 -11.84 6.11
C GLN A 12 -15.31 -12.44 4.73
N SER A 13 -16.47 -12.16 4.14
CA SER A 13 -16.80 -12.64 2.79
C SER A 13 -15.78 -12.13 1.78
N GLY A 14 -15.45 -10.82 1.83
CA GLY A 14 -14.47 -10.21 0.94
C GLY A 14 -13.07 -10.80 1.09
N PHE A 15 -12.68 -11.17 2.32
CA PHE A 15 -11.43 -11.87 2.61
C PHE A 15 -11.41 -13.30 2.05
N TYR A 16 -12.52 -14.04 2.12
CA TYR A 16 -12.61 -15.39 1.56
C TYR A 16 -12.52 -15.42 0.03
N HIS A 17 -12.80 -14.29 -0.63
CA HIS A 17 -12.52 -14.13 -2.05
C HIS A 17 -11.03 -13.92 -2.37
N LEU A 18 -10.13 -13.88 -1.38
CA LEU A 18 -8.70 -13.79 -1.61
C LEU A 18 -8.04 -15.16 -1.59
N LYS A 19 -7.20 -15.44 -2.60
CA LYS A 19 -6.29 -16.58 -2.63
C LYS A 19 -4.90 -16.15 -2.21
N PHE A 20 -4.48 -16.55 -1.03
CA PHE A 20 -3.11 -16.36 -0.58
C PHE A 20 -2.23 -17.50 -1.11
N SER A 21 -1.00 -17.16 -1.51
CA SER A 21 0.04 -18.17 -1.73
C SER A 21 0.31 -18.90 -0.42
N HIS A 22 0.54 -20.21 -0.50
CA HIS A 22 0.96 -21.09 0.61
C HIS A 22 2.23 -20.59 1.34
N LEU A 23 2.94 -19.62 0.75
CA LEU A 23 4.11 -18.99 1.35
C LEU A 23 3.77 -18.00 2.46
N ILE A 24 2.51 -17.65 2.70
CA ILE A 24 2.16 -16.68 3.74
C ILE A 24 1.30 -17.34 4.81
N ASP A 25 1.79 -17.28 6.05
CA ASP A 25 0.93 -17.31 7.23
C ASP A 25 0.17 -15.99 7.26
N ALA A 26 -0.82 -15.83 6.37
CA ALA A 26 -1.66 -14.64 6.37
C ALA A 26 -2.52 -14.78 7.62
N PRO A 27 -2.27 -14.01 8.70
CA PRO A 27 -3.07 -14.18 9.89
C PRO A 27 -4.52 -13.85 9.53
N PHE A 28 -5.44 -14.63 10.10
CA PHE A 28 -6.90 -14.42 10.20
C PHE A 28 -7.29 -13.03 10.78
N ALA A 29 -6.34 -12.11 10.89
CA ALA A 29 -6.41 -10.86 11.64
C ALA A 29 -7.47 -9.88 11.13
N LEU A 30 -7.68 -9.81 9.81
CA LEU A 30 -8.60 -8.82 9.23
C LEU A 30 -10.03 -9.32 9.10
N SER A 31 -10.24 -10.63 8.96
CA SER A 31 -11.59 -11.18 8.85
C SER A 31 -12.42 -10.92 10.12
N ASN A 32 -11.80 -10.53 11.24
CA ASN A 32 -12.53 -10.09 12.42
C ASN A 32 -12.16 -8.67 12.90
N LEU A 33 -11.66 -7.80 12.02
CA LEU A 33 -11.18 -6.47 12.43
C LEU A 33 -12.25 -5.67 13.17
N PHE A 34 -13.50 -5.71 12.71
CA PHE A 34 -14.61 -4.98 13.35
C PHE A 34 -15.21 -5.72 14.55
N GLY A 35 -14.90 -7.00 14.73
CA GLY A 35 -15.15 -7.71 15.99
C GLY A 35 -14.12 -7.42 17.08
N MET A 36 -12.99 -6.79 16.73
CA MET A 36 -12.00 -6.33 17.71
C MET A 36 -12.44 -4.99 18.31
N GLN A 37 -13.08 -5.02 19.48
CA GLN A 37 -13.46 -3.83 20.24
C GLN A 37 -12.27 -3.10 20.90
N ASP A 38 -11.04 -3.50 20.59
CA ASP A 38 -9.84 -2.89 21.16
C ASP A 38 -9.58 -1.52 20.50
N PRO A 39 -9.51 -0.42 21.30
CA PRO A 39 -9.28 0.94 20.80
C PRO A 39 -8.05 1.10 19.89
N LYS A 40 -7.08 0.18 19.97
CA LYS A 40 -5.89 0.20 19.11
C LYS A 40 -6.21 0.08 17.62
N TRP A 41 -7.32 -0.56 17.29
CA TRP A 41 -7.74 -0.80 15.91
C TRP A 41 -8.68 0.28 15.37
N THR A 42 -9.22 1.16 16.22
CA THR A 42 -10.23 2.15 15.80
C THR A 42 -9.76 3.05 14.65
N LYS A 43 -8.48 3.47 14.65
CA LYS A 43 -7.92 4.26 13.55
C LYS A 43 -7.81 3.44 12.25
N VAL A 44 -7.43 2.17 12.33
CA VAL A 44 -7.35 1.27 11.17
C VAL A 44 -8.74 0.97 10.63
N GLN A 45 -9.70 0.68 11.51
CA GLN A 45 -11.12 0.49 11.19
C GLN A 45 -11.68 1.70 10.44
N SER A 46 -11.46 2.91 10.95
CA SER A 46 -11.89 4.16 10.32
C SER A 46 -11.31 4.32 8.90
N VAL A 47 -9.99 4.14 8.75
CA VAL A 47 -9.32 4.20 7.44
C VAL A 47 -9.89 3.15 6.47
N MET A 48 -10.13 1.93 6.94
CA MET A 48 -10.71 0.86 6.13
C MET A 48 -12.14 1.16 5.68
N ILE A 49 -12.97 1.71 6.57
CA ILE A 49 -14.35 2.12 6.22
C ILE A 49 -14.33 3.25 5.19
N GLN A 50 -13.51 4.30 5.40
CA GLN A 50 -13.46 5.41 4.44
C GLN A 50 -12.97 4.93 3.07
N ARG A 51 -11.97 4.03 3.05
CA ARG A 51 -11.47 3.46 1.80
C ARG A 51 -12.50 2.56 1.12
N LEU A 52 -13.32 1.82 1.87
CA LEU A 52 -14.47 1.09 1.33
C LEU A 52 -15.46 2.06 0.67
N GLN A 53 -15.84 3.13 1.35
CA GLN A 53 -16.77 4.13 0.82
C GLN A 53 -16.26 4.71 -0.51
N TRP A 54 -14.99 5.09 -0.56
CA TRP A 54 -14.34 5.57 -1.79
C TRP A 54 -14.31 4.52 -2.89
N THR A 55 -14.01 3.27 -2.55
CA THR A 55 -14.00 2.17 -3.51
C THR A 55 -15.38 1.97 -4.13
N ILE A 56 -16.43 1.92 -3.31
CA ILE A 56 -17.81 1.78 -3.81
C ILE A 56 -18.17 2.96 -4.71
N GLN A 57 -17.84 4.19 -4.30
CA GLN A 57 -18.16 5.40 -5.05
C GLN A 57 -17.41 5.54 -6.39
N GLU A 58 -16.11 5.24 -6.42
CA GLU A 58 -15.28 5.48 -7.61
C GLU A 58 -15.18 4.27 -8.55
N THR A 59 -15.43 3.04 -8.08
CA THR A 59 -15.10 1.83 -8.85
C THR A 59 -16.27 0.90 -9.15
N ILE A 60 -17.45 1.14 -8.57
CA ILE A 60 -18.65 0.34 -8.83
C ILE A 60 -19.64 1.23 -9.60
N PRO A 61 -19.77 1.06 -10.93
CA PRO A 61 -20.72 1.81 -11.72
C PRO A 61 -22.14 1.61 -11.19
N THR A 62 -22.90 2.69 -11.05
CA THR A 62 -24.30 2.62 -10.59
C THR A 62 -25.13 1.74 -11.52
N ASP A 63 -24.82 1.74 -12.82
CA ASP A 63 -25.50 0.94 -13.83
C ASP A 63 -25.27 -0.56 -13.64
N ASP A 64 -24.07 -0.99 -13.21
CA ASP A 64 -23.77 -2.40 -12.93
C ASP A 64 -24.60 -2.90 -11.73
N VAL A 65 -24.70 -2.09 -10.68
CA VAL A 65 -25.53 -2.40 -9.50
C VAL A 65 -27.00 -2.49 -9.88
N LEU A 66 -27.50 -1.54 -10.69
CA LEU A 66 -28.89 -1.55 -11.14
C LEU A 66 -29.20 -2.75 -12.04
N CYS A 67 -28.25 -3.14 -12.90
CA CYS A 67 -28.38 -4.34 -13.72
C CYS A 67 -28.42 -5.61 -12.86
N GLU A 68 -27.55 -5.74 -11.85
CA GLU A 68 -27.56 -6.91 -10.95
C GLU A 68 -28.83 -6.98 -10.10
N VAL A 69 -29.31 -5.84 -9.58
CA VAL A 69 -30.59 -5.77 -8.88
C VAL A 69 -31.70 -6.26 -9.80
N ASN A 70 -31.73 -5.78 -11.04
CA ASN A 70 -32.76 -6.13 -12.01
C ASN A 70 -32.67 -7.61 -12.44
N GLU A 71 -31.47 -8.15 -12.70
CA GLU A 71 -31.26 -9.57 -13.02
C GLU A 71 -31.72 -10.48 -11.87
N SER A 72 -31.31 -10.19 -10.64
CA SER A 72 -31.74 -10.95 -9.45
C SER A 72 -33.25 -10.85 -9.24
N PHE A 73 -33.82 -9.65 -9.45
CA PHE A 73 -35.26 -9.41 -9.38
C PHE A 73 -36.02 -10.27 -10.39
N GLN A 74 -35.58 -10.31 -11.65
CA GLN A 74 -36.20 -11.09 -12.72
C GLN A 74 -36.05 -12.60 -12.49
N GLN A 75 -34.88 -13.07 -12.06
CA GLN A 75 -34.66 -14.50 -11.75
C GLN A 75 -35.56 -14.99 -10.60
N ASN A 76 -35.72 -14.17 -9.56
CA ASN A 76 -36.55 -14.52 -8.40
C ASN A 76 -38.04 -14.34 -8.65
N LEU A 77 -38.47 -13.44 -9.55
CA LEU A 77 -39.86 -13.38 -9.99
C LEU A 77 -40.27 -14.64 -10.77
N ASN A 78 -39.35 -15.20 -11.55
CA ASN A 78 -39.57 -16.44 -12.29
C ASN A 78 -39.61 -17.69 -11.36
N ALA A 79 -39.00 -17.60 -10.18
CA ALA A 79 -39.08 -18.63 -9.14
C ALA A 79 -40.28 -18.34 -8.19
N LEU A 80 -41.41 -18.96 -8.46
CA LEU A 80 -42.77 -18.64 -7.98
C LEU A 80 -43.07 -18.69 -6.45
N HIS A 81 -42.14 -18.38 -5.54
CA HIS A 81 -42.36 -18.47 -4.09
C HIS A 81 -41.84 -17.26 -3.29
N ARG A 82 -42.77 -16.65 -2.52
CA ARG A 82 -42.56 -15.68 -1.42
C ARG A 82 -41.38 -14.74 -1.62
N TYR A 83 -41.57 -13.84 -2.57
CA TYR A 83 -40.67 -12.75 -2.85
C TYR A 83 -40.54 -11.81 -1.63
N ASN A 84 -39.36 -11.74 -1.01
CA ASN A 84 -39.06 -10.74 0.01
C ASN A 84 -38.08 -9.72 -0.57
N LEU A 85 -38.64 -8.64 -1.12
CA LEU A 85 -37.91 -7.53 -1.72
C LEU A 85 -36.79 -6.98 -0.82
N VAL A 86 -37.05 -6.90 0.49
CA VAL A 86 -36.07 -6.41 1.48
C VAL A 86 -34.84 -7.34 1.54
N LYS A 87 -35.06 -8.65 1.46
CA LYS A 87 -33.97 -9.63 1.48
C LYS A 87 -33.11 -9.55 0.22
N GLU A 88 -33.72 -9.32 -0.94
CA GLU A 88 -32.96 -9.18 -2.19
C GLU A 88 -32.17 -7.88 -2.25
N TYR A 89 -32.73 -6.75 -1.80
CA TYR A 89 -31.94 -5.52 -1.63
C TYR A 89 -30.77 -5.73 -0.68
N GLN A 90 -30.99 -6.43 0.44
CA GLN A 90 -29.92 -6.76 1.37
C GLN A 90 -28.82 -7.61 0.69
N ASN A 91 -29.19 -8.59 -0.13
CA ASN A 91 -28.24 -9.44 -0.85
C ASN A 91 -27.37 -8.63 -1.82
N VAL A 92 -27.99 -7.72 -2.59
CA VAL A 92 -27.25 -6.83 -3.51
C VAL A 92 -26.30 -5.93 -2.73
N VAL A 93 -26.78 -5.30 -1.66
CA VAL A 93 -25.94 -4.43 -0.83
C VAL A 93 -24.78 -5.22 -0.22
N ASP A 94 -25.06 -6.40 0.34
CA ASP A 94 -24.03 -7.30 0.89
C ASP A 94 -23.00 -7.68 -0.21
N TYR A 95 -23.44 -7.94 -1.44
CA TYR A 95 -22.56 -8.24 -2.58
C TYR A 95 -21.66 -7.05 -2.95
N VAL A 96 -22.24 -5.87 -3.17
CA VAL A 96 -21.51 -4.63 -3.51
C VAL A 96 -20.48 -4.30 -2.44
N VAL A 97 -20.87 -4.38 -1.16
CA VAL A 97 -19.96 -4.14 -0.04
C VAL A 97 -18.87 -5.20 0.03
N THR A 98 -19.18 -6.47 -0.24
CA THR A 98 -18.20 -7.57 -0.30
C THR A 98 -17.17 -7.34 -1.40
N VAL A 99 -17.59 -6.97 -2.61
CA VAL A 99 -16.70 -6.63 -3.72
C VAL A 99 -15.82 -5.43 -3.37
N GLY A 100 -16.41 -4.40 -2.75
CA GLY A 100 -15.67 -3.26 -2.23
C GLY A 100 -14.61 -3.67 -1.22
N TRP A 101 -14.94 -4.55 -0.28
CA TRP A 101 -13.97 -5.08 0.69
C TRP A 101 -12.86 -5.88 0.03
N THR A 102 -13.17 -6.77 -0.91
CA THR A 102 -12.16 -7.54 -1.65
C THR A 102 -11.14 -6.60 -2.31
N ARG A 103 -11.60 -5.52 -2.95
CA ARG A 103 -10.72 -4.51 -3.58
C ARG A 103 -9.86 -3.77 -2.55
N VAL A 104 -10.43 -3.35 -1.43
CA VAL A 104 -9.67 -2.72 -0.33
C VAL A 104 -8.61 -3.67 0.19
N LEU A 105 -8.98 -4.92 0.49
CA LEU A 105 -8.08 -5.92 1.02
C LEU A 105 -6.96 -6.26 0.05
N LEU A 106 -7.24 -6.39 -1.26
CA LEU A 106 -6.21 -6.59 -2.28
C LEU A 106 -5.11 -5.52 -2.18
N SER A 107 -5.49 -4.25 -2.10
CA SER A 107 -4.53 -3.14 -2.00
C SER A 107 -3.68 -3.16 -0.73
N PHE A 108 -4.19 -3.76 0.35
CA PHE A 108 -3.48 -3.84 1.63
C PHE A 108 -2.65 -5.13 1.76
N TYR A 109 -3.04 -6.20 1.06
CA TYR A 109 -2.32 -7.47 1.09
C TYR A 109 -1.27 -7.60 -0.02
N ASP A 110 -1.28 -6.73 -1.03
CA ASP A 110 -0.15 -6.61 -1.97
C ASP A 110 1.17 -6.48 -1.21
N ASN A 111 2.15 -7.29 -1.61
CA ASN A 111 3.48 -7.43 -0.97
C ASN A 111 3.44 -7.52 0.57
N CYS A 112 2.35 -8.03 1.16
CA CYS A 112 2.17 -8.16 2.60
C CYS A 112 2.14 -6.83 3.39
N TYR A 113 1.77 -5.68 2.81
CA TYR A 113 1.79 -4.39 3.53
C TYR A 113 1.00 -4.41 4.83
N PHE A 114 -0.14 -5.10 4.87
CA PHE A 114 -0.93 -5.19 6.09
C PHE A 114 -0.24 -5.97 7.21
N LYS A 115 0.58 -6.98 6.87
CA LYS A 115 1.36 -7.75 7.87
C LYS A 115 2.28 -6.83 8.66
N VAL A 116 2.90 -5.85 7.99
CA VAL A 116 3.74 -4.82 8.61
C VAL A 116 2.98 -4.10 9.73
N VAL A 117 1.80 -3.60 9.42
CA VAL A 117 0.96 -2.83 10.37
C VAL A 117 0.43 -3.70 11.49
N PHE A 118 0.01 -4.92 11.17
CA PHE A 118 -0.51 -5.85 12.17
C PHE A 118 0.56 -6.22 13.21
N ILE A 119 1.77 -6.55 12.74
CA ILE A 119 2.93 -6.80 13.60
C ILE A 119 3.26 -5.56 14.42
N ILE A 120 3.26 -4.37 13.81
CA ILE A 120 3.52 -3.10 14.49
C ILE A 120 2.53 -2.86 15.63
N ILE A 121 1.22 -2.95 15.36
CA ILE A 121 0.18 -2.70 16.36
C ILE A 121 0.25 -3.73 17.49
N THR A 122 0.46 -5.01 17.18
CA THR A 122 0.54 -6.05 18.20
C THR A 122 1.80 -5.93 19.07
N ILE A 123 2.95 -5.58 18.49
CA ILE A 123 4.21 -5.41 19.24
C ILE A 123 4.20 -4.12 20.07
N ILE A 124 3.77 -2.99 19.52
CA ILE A 124 3.70 -1.71 20.27
C ILE A 124 2.90 -1.91 21.57
N PHE A 125 1.74 -2.56 21.48
CA PHE A 125 0.86 -2.77 22.63
C PHE A 125 1.41 -3.81 23.62
N LYS A 126 2.10 -4.86 23.15
CA LYS A 126 2.76 -5.83 24.04
C LYS A 126 3.96 -5.22 24.77
N ASN A 127 4.79 -4.45 24.06
CA ASN A 127 6.03 -3.90 24.60
C ASN A 127 5.82 -2.61 25.41
N TRP A 128 4.67 -1.94 25.32
CA TRP A 128 4.30 -0.84 26.22
C TRP A 128 4.41 -1.22 27.70
N LYS A 129 4.24 -2.51 28.01
CA LYS A 129 4.26 -3.02 29.39
C LYS A 129 5.66 -3.38 29.91
N VAL A 130 6.70 -3.45 29.06
CA VAL A 130 8.04 -3.94 29.46
C VAL A 130 9.20 -3.21 28.74
N LEU A 131 9.84 -2.30 29.49
CA LEU A 131 11.25 -1.81 29.46
C LEU A 131 11.91 -1.08 28.24
N LEU A 132 12.12 0.23 28.43
CA LEU A 132 13.26 1.15 28.15
C LEU A 132 14.35 0.97 27.04
N GLN A 133 14.67 2.15 26.48
CA GLN A 133 15.84 2.62 25.72
C GLN A 133 16.17 2.01 24.34
N ALA A 134 16.63 0.76 24.20
CA ALA A 134 16.84 0.16 22.86
C ALA A 134 15.53 -0.08 22.11
N ILE A 135 14.43 -0.12 22.88
CA ILE A 135 13.07 -0.11 22.36
C ILE A 135 12.69 1.27 21.81
N ASN A 136 13.29 2.38 22.23
CA ASN A 136 12.83 3.71 21.82
C ASN A 136 13.00 3.95 20.31
N ASP A 137 14.17 3.68 19.73
CA ASP A 137 14.40 3.90 18.29
C ASP A 137 13.53 2.94 17.44
N LYS A 138 13.42 1.69 17.89
CA LYS A 138 12.56 0.69 17.25
C LYS A 138 11.08 1.09 17.37
N ASN A 139 10.66 1.61 18.52
CA ASN A 139 9.31 2.11 18.75
C ASN A 139 9.04 3.37 17.91
N GLU A 140 10.01 4.27 17.76
CA GLU A 140 9.89 5.43 16.89
C GLU A 140 9.71 5.02 15.42
N SER A 141 10.55 4.10 14.91
CA SER A 141 10.39 3.55 13.55
C SER A 141 9.03 2.87 13.39
N MET A 142 8.58 2.10 14.38
CA MET A 142 7.29 1.43 14.35
C MET A 142 6.11 2.39 14.39
N GLN A 143 6.15 3.44 15.21
CA GLN A 143 5.13 4.49 15.21
C GLN A 143 5.14 5.26 13.90
N GLN A 144 6.32 5.60 13.38
CA GLN A 144 6.46 6.26 12.09
C GLN A 144 5.86 5.42 10.96
N MET A 145 6.18 4.12 10.88
CA MET A 145 5.57 3.20 9.92
C MET A 145 4.04 3.11 10.08
N LYS A 146 3.53 3.05 11.32
CA LYS A 146 2.08 3.10 11.57
C LYS A 146 1.45 4.36 11.00
N GLN A 147 2.03 5.54 11.26
CA GLN A 147 1.51 6.81 10.75
C GLN A 147 1.60 6.88 9.22
N ILE A 148 2.72 6.45 8.63
CA ILE A 148 2.86 6.36 7.18
C ILE A 148 1.75 5.49 6.61
N PHE A 149 1.50 4.29 7.16
CA PHE A 149 0.40 3.45 6.68
C PHE A 149 -0.96 4.16 6.76
N LEU A 150 -1.32 4.71 7.93
CA LEU A 150 -2.61 5.34 8.15
C LEU A 150 -2.83 6.56 7.22
N SER A 151 -1.83 7.43 7.10
CA SER A 151 -1.92 8.61 6.25
C SER A 151 -1.89 8.24 4.75
N SER A 152 -1.17 7.19 4.35
CA SER A 152 -1.06 6.77 2.95
C SER A 152 -2.27 6.01 2.44
N ALA A 153 -2.88 5.20 3.30
CA ALA A 153 -4.09 4.45 3.00
C ALA A 153 -5.28 5.36 2.63
N MET A 154 -5.19 6.66 2.92
CA MET A 154 -6.17 7.68 2.54
C MET A 154 -5.75 8.48 1.29
N THR A 155 -4.79 8.00 0.51
CA THR A 155 -4.34 8.66 -0.73
C THR A 155 -4.62 7.83 -1.97
N LYS A 156 -4.62 8.49 -3.13
CA LYS A 156 -4.77 7.87 -4.45
C LYS A 156 -3.51 7.11 -4.92
N ILE A 157 -2.41 7.16 -4.19
CA ILE A 157 -1.18 6.40 -4.50
C ILE A 157 -1.42 4.90 -4.33
N ILE A 158 -2.24 4.55 -3.33
CA ILE A 158 -2.63 3.18 -3.10
C ILE A 158 -3.82 2.92 -4.02
N PRO A 159 -3.75 1.95 -4.94
CA PRO A 159 -4.76 1.76 -5.96
C PRO A 159 -6.12 1.39 -5.35
N LEU A 160 -7.18 1.95 -5.92
CA LEU A 160 -8.53 1.43 -5.80
C LEU A 160 -8.70 0.49 -7.00
N PHE A 161 -8.61 -0.82 -6.79
CA PHE A 161 -8.70 -1.80 -7.89
C PHE A 161 -10.02 -1.61 -8.66
N GLY A 162 -9.92 -1.36 -9.98
CA GLY A 162 -11.08 -1.12 -10.85
C GLY A 162 -11.79 -2.38 -11.35
N ALA A 163 -12.90 -2.19 -12.05
CA ALA A 163 -13.78 -3.25 -12.57
C ALA A 163 -13.06 -4.32 -13.40
N SER A 164 -12.05 -3.94 -14.19
CA SER A 164 -11.30 -4.88 -15.05
C SER A 164 -10.47 -5.92 -14.30
N GLY A 165 -10.33 -5.81 -12.98
CA GLY A 165 -9.64 -6.81 -12.16
C GLY A 165 -10.56 -7.67 -11.28
N VAL A 166 -11.86 -7.34 -11.16
CA VAL A 166 -12.75 -7.89 -10.10
C VAL A 166 -14.17 -8.24 -10.56
N LEU A 167 -14.52 -8.05 -11.85
CA LEU A 167 -15.89 -8.27 -12.36
C LEU A 167 -16.01 -9.45 -13.34
N GLU A 168 -15.19 -10.49 -13.20
CA GLU A 168 -15.51 -11.77 -13.83
C GLU A 168 -16.33 -12.62 -12.84
N LYS A 169 -17.66 -12.66 -13.07
CA LYS A 169 -18.70 -13.42 -12.33
C LYS A 169 -18.34 -14.91 -12.07
N HIS A 170 -17.25 -15.43 -12.63
CA HIS A 170 -16.93 -16.87 -12.68
C HIS A 170 -15.48 -17.26 -12.35
N ALA A 171 -14.62 -16.33 -11.89
CA ALA A 171 -13.25 -16.65 -11.44
C ALA A 171 -13.10 -16.38 -9.94
N HIS A 172 -13.22 -17.44 -9.14
CA HIS A 172 -13.65 -17.40 -7.75
C HIS A 172 -12.65 -16.90 -6.69
N LEU A 173 -11.44 -16.48 -7.01
CA LEU A 173 -10.51 -15.96 -6.00
C LEU A 173 -9.49 -14.96 -6.60
N TYR A 174 -9.27 -13.84 -5.91
CA TYR A 174 -8.27 -12.83 -6.27
C TYR A 174 -6.95 -13.10 -5.56
N CYS A 175 -5.84 -13.10 -6.29
CA CYS A 175 -4.52 -13.24 -5.71
C CYS A 175 -3.90 -11.85 -5.51
N PRO A 176 -3.61 -11.42 -4.26
CA PRO A 176 -2.74 -10.28 -4.05
C PRO A 176 -1.41 -10.48 -4.80
N THR A 177 -0.84 -9.39 -5.32
CA THR A 177 0.47 -9.42 -5.96
C THR A 177 1.54 -9.53 -4.90
N MET A 178 2.34 -10.60 -4.92
CA MET A 178 3.29 -10.90 -3.85
C MET A 178 4.67 -11.18 -4.43
N ARG A 179 5.39 -10.09 -4.65
CA ARG A 179 6.77 -10.11 -5.15
C ARG A 179 7.77 -10.25 -4.00
N TYR A 180 7.44 -9.69 -2.83
CA TYR A 180 8.27 -9.73 -1.63
C TYR A 180 7.41 -9.57 -0.38
N GLU A 181 7.96 -9.91 0.79
CA GLU A 181 7.36 -9.56 2.08
C GLU A 181 7.87 -8.17 2.49
N ALA A 182 6.98 -7.18 2.48
CA ALA A 182 7.32 -5.81 2.82
C ALA A 182 7.72 -5.66 4.29
N GLN A 183 8.65 -4.74 4.53
CA GLN A 183 9.05 -4.26 5.85
C GLN A 183 8.64 -2.80 6.06
N PHE A 184 8.32 -2.09 4.98
CA PHE A 184 7.87 -0.71 4.98
C PHE A 184 6.47 -0.59 4.33
N PRO A 185 5.54 0.18 4.92
CA PRO A 185 4.19 0.31 4.36
C PRO A 185 4.17 0.92 2.96
N PHE A 186 3.57 0.22 2.00
CA PHE A 186 3.35 0.69 0.63
C PHE A 186 4.62 1.14 -0.10
N SER A 187 5.77 0.55 0.25
CA SER A 187 7.08 0.91 -0.30
C SER A 187 7.14 0.91 -1.83
N TRP A 188 6.53 -0.08 -2.49
CA TRP A 188 6.51 -0.15 -3.95
C TRP A 188 5.63 0.95 -4.56
N ASN A 189 4.48 1.23 -3.96
CA ASN A 189 3.59 2.29 -4.44
C ASN A 189 4.26 3.66 -4.36
N PHE A 190 5.01 3.91 -3.29
CA PHE A 190 5.83 5.11 -3.16
C PHE A 190 6.95 5.17 -4.17
N HIS A 191 7.68 4.08 -4.37
CA HIS A 191 8.74 4.01 -5.37
C HIS A 191 8.23 4.33 -6.77
N VAL A 192 7.13 3.70 -7.19
CA VAL A 192 6.51 3.96 -8.50
C VAL A 192 6.08 5.42 -8.63
N TRP A 193 5.51 6.00 -7.57
CA TRP A 193 5.10 7.40 -7.55
C TRP A 193 6.29 8.37 -7.61
N CYS A 194 7.35 8.13 -6.83
CA CYS A 194 8.57 8.93 -6.83
C CYS A 194 9.24 8.87 -8.20
N PHE A 195 9.35 7.67 -8.77
CA PHE A 195 9.91 7.45 -10.09
C PHE A 195 9.16 8.23 -11.18
N ASP A 196 7.82 8.21 -11.17
CA ASP A 196 7.00 9.02 -12.08
C ASP A 196 7.28 10.52 -11.91
N LYS A 197 7.40 10.99 -10.67
CA LYS A 197 7.64 12.41 -10.38
C LYS A 197 9.04 12.86 -10.81
N ILE A 198 10.07 12.08 -10.51
CA ILE A 198 11.44 12.37 -10.97
C ILE A 198 11.47 12.36 -12.50
N SER A 199 10.93 11.32 -13.14
CA SER A 199 10.91 11.18 -14.60
C SER A 199 10.18 12.33 -15.31
N ASN A 200 9.08 12.82 -14.74
CA ASN A 200 8.33 13.94 -15.31
C ASN A 200 8.99 15.30 -15.02
N THR A 201 9.74 15.41 -13.92
CA THR A 201 10.45 16.65 -13.54
C THR A 201 11.75 16.81 -14.34
N MET A 202 12.44 15.71 -14.66
CA MET A 202 13.64 15.71 -15.52
C MET A 202 13.33 15.97 -17.01
N LYS A 203 12.06 15.89 -17.42
CA LYS A 203 11.62 16.25 -18.78
C LYS A 203 11.39 17.75 -18.98
N LEU A 204 11.39 18.56 -17.92
CA LEU A 204 11.36 20.01 -18.07
C LEU A 204 12.77 20.51 -18.39
N PRO A 205 12.98 21.17 -19.56
CA PRO A 205 14.26 21.78 -19.86
C PRO A 205 14.58 22.83 -18.80
N LEU A 206 15.82 22.85 -18.31
CA LEU A 206 16.31 24.01 -17.57
C LEU A 206 16.08 25.28 -18.41
N PRO A 207 15.59 26.39 -17.84
CA PRO A 207 15.72 27.69 -18.48
C PRO A 207 17.18 28.13 -18.30
N SER A 208 18.09 27.55 -19.09
CA SER A 208 19.46 28.07 -19.19
C SER A 208 20.05 27.70 -20.54
N GLY A 209 20.62 28.71 -21.19
CA GLY A 209 20.92 28.81 -22.61
C GLY A 209 21.69 27.64 -23.23
N ASN A 210 21.31 27.38 -24.49
CA ASN A 210 22.10 26.77 -25.55
C ASN A 210 22.92 25.52 -25.19
N MET A 211 22.41 24.32 -25.52
CA MET A 211 23.15 23.37 -26.34
C MET A 211 22.24 22.30 -26.96
N THR A 212 22.69 21.84 -28.11
CA THR A 212 22.06 21.05 -29.17
C THR A 212 21.50 19.69 -28.76
N HIS A 213 20.35 19.37 -29.36
CA HIS A 213 19.75 18.05 -29.52
C HIS A 213 20.79 16.93 -29.75
N VAL A 214 20.90 15.97 -28.83
CA VAL A 214 21.34 14.59 -29.14
C VAL A 214 20.57 13.59 -28.28
N GLN A 215 19.75 12.80 -28.97
CA GLN A 215 19.29 11.43 -28.73
C GLN A 215 19.22 10.86 -27.29
N GLN A 216 17.99 10.49 -26.94
CA GLN A 216 17.63 9.37 -26.04
C GLN A 216 18.41 8.09 -26.40
N ASP A 217 18.76 7.29 -25.39
CA ASP A 217 19.44 5.97 -25.41
C ASP A 217 20.92 5.91 -24.98
N LYS A 218 21.39 6.87 -24.18
CA LYS A 218 22.52 6.63 -23.27
C LYS A 218 22.04 6.74 -21.83
N ILE A 219 22.33 5.73 -21.01
CA ILE A 219 22.36 5.86 -19.55
C ILE A 219 23.44 6.90 -19.28
N VAL A 220 23.06 8.17 -19.22
CA VAL A 220 23.92 9.25 -18.75
C VAL A 220 24.12 8.96 -17.27
N ILE A 221 25.35 8.64 -16.88
CA ILE A 221 25.73 8.59 -15.47
C ILE A 221 25.52 10.02 -14.97
N SER A 222 24.44 10.23 -14.22
CA SER A 222 24.12 11.52 -13.62
C SER A 222 25.31 11.99 -12.78
N SER A 223 25.69 13.26 -12.92
CA SER A 223 26.70 13.84 -12.05
C SER A 223 26.22 13.84 -10.59
N ASN A 224 27.13 13.97 -9.63
CA ASN A 224 26.73 14.08 -8.22
C ASN A 224 25.80 15.30 -8.00
N GLU A 225 26.01 16.38 -8.76
CA GLU A 225 25.17 17.58 -8.75
C GLU A 225 23.74 17.26 -9.22
N ASP A 226 23.58 16.44 -10.28
CA ASP A 226 22.27 16.03 -10.78
C ASP A 226 21.48 15.19 -9.76
N VAL A 227 22.18 14.31 -9.01
CA VAL A 227 21.56 13.47 -7.97
C VAL A 227 21.12 14.33 -6.79
N GLU A 228 21.96 15.25 -6.33
CA GLU A 228 21.62 16.16 -5.24
C GLU A 228 20.48 17.11 -5.62
N GLU A 229 20.50 17.64 -6.85
CA GLU A 229 19.42 18.48 -7.37
C GLU A 229 18.11 17.70 -7.47
N SER A 230 18.13 16.48 -8.02
CA SER A 230 16.95 15.60 -8.07
C SER A 230 16.40 15.32 -6.67
N ALA A 231 17.28 15.01 -5.72
CA ALA A 231 16.89 14.72 -4.35
C ALA A 231 16.26 15.93 -3.66
N ASN A 232 16.82 17.13 -3.86
CA ASN A 232 16.27 18.36 -3.31
C ASN A 232 14.90 18.70 -3.93
N ARG A 233 14.76 18.56 -5.26
CA ARG A 233 13.47 18.76 -5.95
C ARG A 233 12.42 17.78 -5.46
N LEU A 234 12.76 16.49 -5.33
CA LEU A 234 11.82 15.48 -4.81
C LEU A 234 11.46 15.78 -3.34
N LYS A 235 12.44 16.18 -2.52
CA LYS A 235 12.21 16.58 -1.14
C LYS A 235 11.21 17.74 -1.06
N ASP A 236 11.34 18.77 -1.90
CA ASP A 236 10.41 19.90 -1.94
C ASP A 236 9.01 19.49 -2.39
N ILE A 237 8.91 18.62 -3.40
CA ILE A 237 7.63 18.02 -3.82
C ILE A 237 6.98 17.27 -2.66
N LEU A 238 7.76 16.51 -1.90
CA LEU A 238 7.26 15.75 -0.75
C LEU A 238 6.91 16.65 0.45
N GLN A 239 7.56 17.81 0.61
CA GLN A 239 7.26 18.79 1.67
C GLN A 239 6.00 19.62 1.38
N THR A 240 5.76 19.96 0.11
CA THR A 240 4.61 20.78 -0.31
C THR A 240 3.31 19.98 -0.41
N ARG A 241 3.39 18.65 -0.36
CA ARG A 241 2.22 17.75 -0.36
C ARG A 241 1.71 17.53 1.06
N ASN A 242 0.41 17.26 1.20
CA ASN A 242 -0.20 16.82 2.47
C ASN A 242 0.47 15.52 3.00
N GLU A 243 0.20 15.16 4.25
CA GLU A 243 0.51 13.81 4.75
C GLU A 243 -0.06 12.75 3.78
N PRO A 244 0.68 11.68 3.42
CA PRO A 244 1.85 11.06 4.09
C PRO A 244 3.23 11.52 3.61
N PHE A 245 3.31 12.33 2.55
CA PHE A 245 4.58 12.58 1.85
C PHE A 245 5.62 13.32 2.70
N THR A 246 5.15 14.22 3.56
CA THR A 246 5.97 14.91 4.56
C THR A 246 6.61 13.93 5.56
N LEU A 247 5.99 12.77 5.83
CA LEU A 247 6.54 11.73 6.71
C LEU A 247 7.68 10.95 6.02
N LEU A 248 7.64 10.79 4.70
CA LEU A 248 8.74 10.14 3.94
C LEU A 248 10.05 10.93 4.06
N ASN A 249 9.95 12.27 4.01
CA ASN A 249 11.10 13.16 4.21
C ASN A 249 11.70 13.08 5.62
N LYS A 250 10.90 12.69 6.61
CA LYS A 250 11.30 12.61 8.03
C LYS A 250 11.64 11.18 8.46
N CYS A 251 11.76 10.24 7.52
CA CYS A 251 12.06 8.85 7.84
C CYS A 251 13.36 8.71 8.63
N ASN A 252 13.32 7.89 9.69
CA ASN A 252 14.51 7.55 10.45
C ASN A 252 15.39 6.54 9.69
N PRO A 253 16.68 6.42 10.03
CA PRO A 253 17.60 5.57 9.29
C PRO A 253 17.09 4.12 9.16
N GLN A 254 16.47 3.59 10.22
CA GLN A 254 15.90 2.25 10.21
C GLN A 254 14.71 2.12 9.23
N SER A 255 13.80 3.09 9.22
CA SER A 255 12.69 3.14 8.25
C SER A 255 13.22 3.27 6.81
N CYS A 256 14.26 4.07 6.57
CA CYS A 256 14.93 4.17 5.27
C CYS A 256 15.57 2.84 4.85
N GLU A 257 16.14 2.07 5.78
CA GLU A 257 16.64 0.73 5.49
C GLU A 257 15.53 -0.24 5.06
N TYR A 258 14.40 -0.26 5.78
CA TYR A 258 13.25 -1.09 5.40
C TYR A 258 12.73 -0.72 4.02
N TYR A 259 12.59 0.58 3.77
CA TYR A 259 12.17 1.10 2.47
C TYR A 259 13.12 0.64 1.34
N THR A 260 14.42 0.84 1.52
CA THR A 260 15.43 0.49 0.51
C THR A 260 15.43 -1.01 0.20
N LYS A 261 15.38 -1.85 1.24
CA LYS A 261 15.30 -3.30 1.07
C LYS A 261 14.06 -3.71 0.28
N ASP A 262 12.91 -3.13 0.60
CA ASP A 262 11.67 -3.41 -0.11
C ASP A 262 11.73 -3.00 -1.59
N VAL A 263 12.29 -1.84 -1.90
CA VAL A 263 12.46 -1.38 -3.30
C VAL A 263 13.39 -2.32 -4.08
N ILE A 264 14.52 -2.71 -3.47
CA ILE A 264 15.44 -3.70 -4.06
C ILE A 264 14.70 -5.01 -4.31
N ARG A 265 13.97 -5.53 -3.32
CA ARG A 265 13.20 -6.77 -3.48
C ARG A 265 12.12 -6.65 -4.55
N GLY A 266 11.41 -5.54 -4.64
CA GLY A 266 10.41 -5.30 -5.68
C GLY A 266 11.03 -5.29 -7.08
N LYS A 267 12.19 -4.63 -7.24
CA LYS A 267 12.91 -4.52 -8.52
C LYS A 267 13.54 -5.84 -8.96
N TYR A 268 14.10 -6.60 -8.02
CA TYR A 268 14.81 -7.86 -8.27
C TYR A 268 14.02 -9.10 -7.83
N HIS A 269 12.69 -9.02 -7.74
CA HIS A 269 11.84 -10.10 -7.19
C HIS A 269 11.95 -11.44 -7.93
N MET A 270 12.39 -11.44 -9.20
CA MET A 270 12.64 -12.66 -9.96
C MET A 270 13.93 -13.37 -9.51
N TYR A 271 14.86 -12.64 -8.90
CA TYR A 271 16.18 -13.14 -8.46
C TYR A 271 16.27 -13.30 -6.95
N ILE A 272 15.58 -12.46 -6.18
CA ILE A 272 15.52 -12.52 -4.72
C ILE A 272 14.26 -13.30 -4.34
N LYS A 273 14.45 -14.51 -3.81
CA LYS A 273 13.35 -15.37 -3.38
C LYS A 273 12.54 -14.70 -2.26
N LEU A 274 11.22 -14.88 -2.29
CA LEU A 274 10.29 -14.43 -1.23
C LEU A 274 10.69 -14.97 0.16
N LYS A 275 11.09 -16.26 0.21
CA LYS A 275 11.69 -16.92 1.37
C LYS A 275 13.10 -17.37 0.96
N GLY A 276 14.11 -16.64 1.40
CA GLY A 276 15.50 -16.91 1.02
C GLY A 276 16.48 -16.05 1.80
N ASP A 277 17.77 -16.30 1.55
CA ASP A 277 18.87 -15.56 2.16
C ASP A 277 18.82 -14.07 1.77
N ASP A 278 18.89 -13.20 2.77
CA ASP A 278 18.86 -11.74 2.61
C ASP A 278 20.22 -11.14 2.22
N GLN A 279 21.26 -11.97 2.04
CA GLN A 279 22.62 -11.53 1.70
C GLN A 279 22.67 -10.64 0.46
N LEU A 280 22.08 -11.05 -0.67
CA LEU A 280 22.13 -10.26 -1.90
C LEU A 280 21.45 -8.89 -1.70
N CYS A 281 20.28 -8.88 -1.04
CA CYS A 281 19.57 -7.64 -0.72
C CYS A 281 20.40 -6.74 0.21
N ALA A 282 21.06 -7.33 1.22
CA ALA A 282 21.95 -6.61 2.13
C ALA A 282 23.18 -6.02 1.42
N CYS A 283 23.79 -6.75 0.49
CA CYS A 283 24.88 -6.26 -0.35
C CYS A 283 24.44 -5.08 -1.21
N ILE A 284 23.32 -5.21 -1.94
CA ILE A 284 22.79 -4.13 -2.80
C ILE A 284 22.43 -2.91 -1.94
N LYS A 285 21.79 -3.10 -0.77
CA LYS A 285 21.51 -2.02 0.18
C LYS A 285 22.79 -1.29 0.58
N GLY A 286 23.86 -2.03 0.91
CA GLY A 286 25.16 -1.47 1.26
C GLY A 286 25.73 -0.60 0.15
N ILE A 287 25.64 -1.06 -1.10
CA ILE A 287 26.06 -0.30 -2.28
C ILE A 287 25.26 1.00 -2.42
N VAL A 288 23.92 0.93 -2.34
CA VAL A 288 23.04 2.11 -2.42
C VAL A 288 23.41 3.14 -1.35
N PHE A 289 23.61 2.69 -0.11
CA PHE A 289 23.95 3.60 1.00
C PHE A 289 25.33 4.22 0.83
N CYS A 290 26.30 3.46 0.33
CA CYS A 290 27.61 3.99 -0.04
C CYS A 290 27.50 5.06 -1.13
N MET A 291 26.69 4.84 -2.17
CA MET A 291 26.47 5.84 -3.22
C MET A 291 25.84 7.12 -2.67
N VAL A 292 24.80 7.01 -1.85
CA VAL A 292 24.17 8.15 -1.19
C VAL A 292 25.19 8.94 -0.37
N TRP A 293 26.03 8.26 0.43
CA TRP A 293 27.06 8.92 1.22
C TRP A 293 28.19 9.54 0.41
N LEU A 294 28.49 9.02 -0.78
CA LEU A 294 29.46 9.64 -1.69
C LEU A 294 28.92 10.95 -2.26
N VAL A 295 27.62 11.03 -2.52
CA VAL A 295 26.96 12.24 -3.04
C VAL A 295 26.75 13.28 -1.93
N SER A 296 26.13 12.92 -0.81
CA SER A 296 25.83 13.90 0.26
C SER A 296 26.96 14.10 1.27
N GLY A 297 28.01 13.30 1.26
CA GLY A 297 28.98 13.22 2.35
C GLY A 297 28.48 12.34 3.52
N LYS A 298 29.44 11.68 4.19
CA LYS A 298 29.21 10.65 5.21
C LYS A 298 28.44 11.11 6.46
N ASN A 299 28.41 12.42 6.73
CA ASN A 299 27.74 12.97 7.91
C ASN A 299 26.26 13.30 7.68
N ASN A 300 25.79 13.22 6.42
CA ASN A 300 24.41 13.51 6.09
C ASN A 300 23.53 12.27 6.29
N ARG A 301 22.36 12.49 6.88
CA ARG A 301 21.39 11.43 7.18
C ARG A 301 20.75 10.95 5.89
N ILE A 302 20.73 9.63 5.70
CA ILE A 302 20.02 9.00 4.58
C ILE A 302 18.51 9.23 4.73
N HIS A 303 17.87 9.67 3.65
CA HIS A 303 16.44 9.87 3.55
C HIS A 303 15.91 9.42 2.19
N ILE A 304 14.61 9.11 2.13
CA ILE A 304 13.94 8.53 0.95
C ILE A 304 14.18 9.31 -0.35
N PRO A 305 14.14 10.66 -0.40
CA PRO A 305 14.38 11.40 -1.63
C PRO A 305 15.73 11.08 -2.29
N MET A 306 16.77 10.87 -1.48
CA MET A 306 18.10 10.49 -1.97
C MET A 306 18.22 9.02 -2.35
N ILE A 307 17.40 8.15 -1.77
CA ILE A 307 17.37 6.74 -2.16
C ILE A 307 16.70 6.60 -3.55
N GLU A 308 15.74 7.47 -3.85
CA GLU A 308 14.98 7.47 -5.11
C GLU A 308 15.64 8.23 -6.27
N SER A 309 16.55 9.17 -5.97
CA SER A 309 17.28 9.99 -6.96
C SER A 309 18.51 9.28 -7.49
#